data_AF-A0A937IZA4-F1
#
_entry.id   AF-A0A937IZA4-F1
#
_cell.length_a   1.000
_cell.length_b   1.000
_cell.length_c   1.000
_cell.angle_alpha   90.00
_cell.angle_beta   90.00
_cell.angle_gamma   90.00
#
_symmetry.space_group_name_H-M   'P 1'
#
loop_
_entity.id
_entity.type
_entity.pdbx_description
1 polymer ?
#
loop_
_entity_poly.entity_id
_entity_poly.type
_entity_poly.pdbx_seq_one_letter_code
_entity_poly.pdbx_strand_id
1 'polypeptide(L)'
;MSTDKILPGSEFPELRVFDSNDNLVNISKPISEAKIQMIVTYRHRNCGKCTEHLNNLSKFRQRLLDINIDLAAVSCGSKEDLQDHLTRLEVNFPLYYGL
;
A
#
# COMPACT_ATOMS: atom_id res chain seq x y z
N MET A 1 17.91 17.52 -6.85
CA MET A 1 17.35 16.21 -6.47
C MET A 1 17.24 15.37 -7.74
N SER A 2 17.99 14.27 -7.85
CA SER A 2 17.70 13.28 -8.89
C SER A 2 16.42 12.57 -8.49
N THR A 3 15.40 12.64 -9.33
CA THR A 3 14.27 11.72 -9.25
C THR A 3 14.71 10.44 -9.93
N ASP A 4 15.10 9.44 -9.15
CA ASP A 4 15.33 8.09 -9.67
C ASP A 4 13.97 7.52 -10.09
N LYS A 5 13.62 7.81 -11.35
CA LYS A 5 12.38 7.36 -11.95
C LYS A 5 12.45 5.85 -12.13
N ILE A 6 11.48 5.14 -11.57
CA ILE A 6 11.34 3.70 -11.78
C ILE A 6 11.04 3.47 -13.26
N LEU A 7 11.88 2.68 -13.92
CA LEU A 7 11.75 2.35 -15.33
C LEU A 7 11.01 1.01 -15.48
N PRO A 8 10.03 0.87 -16.39
CA PRO A 8 9.41 -0.42 -16.64
C PRO A 8 10.46 -1.48 -17.01
N GLY A 9 10.39 -2.63 -16.36
CA GLY A 9 11.32 -3.74 -16.56
C GLY A 9 12.67 -3.61 -15.82
N SER A 10 12.94 -2.50 -15.14
CA SER A 10 14.07 -2.42 -14.21
C SER A 10 13.77 -3.20 -12.93
N GLU A 11 14.82 -3.54 -12.18
CA GLU A 11 14.65 -4.00 -10.82
C GLU A 11 13.92 -2.92 -10.00
N PHE A 12 12.92 -3.34 -9.23
CA PHE A 12 12.19 -2.43 -8.36
C PHE A 12 13.03 -2.20 -7.10
N PRO A 13 13.28 -0.94 -6.71
CA PRO A 13 14.12 -0.65 -5.56
C PRO A 13 13.50 -1.16 -4.26
N GLU A 14 14.31 -1.35 -3.23
CA GLU A 14 13.79 -1.63 -1.90
C GLU A 14 12.88 -0.49 -1.43
N LEU A 15 11.70 -0.83 -0.89
CA LEU A 15 10.73 0.14 -0.42
C LEU A 15 10.34 -0.20 1.02
N ARG A 16 11.02 0.43 1.98
CA ARG A 16 10.75 0.25 3.42
C ARG A 16 9.80 1.32 3.91
N VAL A 17 8.75 0.88 4.60
CA VAL A 17 7.65 1.71 5.10
C VAL A 17 7.26 1.24 6.50
N PHE A 18 6.48 2.02 7.22
CA PHE A 18 6.01 1.65 8.56
C PHE A 18 4.61 1.02 8.51
N ASP A 19 4.43 -0.08 9.24
CA ASP A 19 3.11 -0.66 9.50
C ASP A 19 2.40 0.08 10.65
N SER A 20 1.14 -0.28 10.96
CA SER A 20 0.36 0.34 12.03
C SER A 20 0.99 0.26 13.44
N ASN A 21 2.01 -0.57 13.61
CA ASN A 21 2.72 -0.82 14.86
C ASN A 21 4.13 -0.20 14.89
N ASP A 22 4.46 0.71 13.96
CA ASP A 22 5.81 1.28 13.76
C ASP A 22 6.89 0.27 13.35
N ASN A 23 6.53 -0.94 12.91
CA ASN A 23 7.53 -1.86 12.38
C ASN A 23 7.92 -1.43 10.97
N LEU A 24 9.22 -1.43 10.70
CA LEU A 24 9.75 -1.17 9.37
C LEU A 24 9.62 -2.44 8.52
N VAL A 25 8.82 -2.37 7.46
CA VAL A 25 8.52 -3.50 6.56
C VAL A 25 8.91 -3.14 5.13
N ASN A 26 9.51 -4.09 4.41
CA ASN A 26 9.80 -3.93 2.99
C ASN A 26 8.60 -4.40 2.15
N ILE A 27 7.94 -3.46 1.48
CA ILE A 27 6.78 -3.72 0.62
C ILE A 27 7.16 -3.84 -0.86
N SER A 28 8.45 -3.82 -1.21
CA SER A 28 8.90 -4.10 -2.60
C SER A 28 8.76 -5.56 -3.02
N LYS A 29 8.39 -6.44 -2.07
CA LYS A 29 8.16 -7.87 -2.26
C LYS A 29 6.76 -8.24 -1.76
N PRO A 30 6.17 -9.35 -2.25
CA PRO A 30 4.90 -9.86 -1.74
C PRO A 30 5.00 -10.14 -0.23
N ILE A 31 3.94 -9.80 0.50
CA ILE A 31 3.88 -10.00 1.96
C ILE A 31 3.32 -11.40 2.28
N SER A 32 2.43 -11.90 1.42
CA SER A 32 1.88 -13.26 1.42
C SER A 32 2.67 -14.22 0.53
N GLU A 33 2.15 -15.44 0.36
CA GLU A 33 2.69 -16.47 -0.56
C GLU A 33 2.53 -16.11 -2.06
N ALA A 34 1.93 -14.96 -2.37
CA ALA A 34 1.80 -14.46 -3.73
C ALA A 34 3.17 -14.23 -4.39
N LYS A 35 3.18 -14.25 -5.73
CA LYS A 35 4.41 -14.08 -6.52
C LYS A 35 4.66 -12.62 -6.90
N ILE A 36 3.60 -11.83 -6.96
CA ILE A 36 3.61 -10.45 -7.45
C ILE A 36 3.04 -9.55 -6.37
N GLN A 37 3.60 -8.35 -6.23
CA GLN A 37 3.15 -7.33 -5.30
C GLN A 37 2.65 -6.12 -6.07
N MET A 38 1.40 -5.73 -5.82
CA MET A 38 0.84 -4.46 -6.25
C MET A 38 1.00 -3.43 -5.12
N ILE A 39 1.71 -2.35 -5.40
CA ILE A 39 1.90 -1.24 -4.46
C ILE A 39 1.03 -0.08 -4.92
N VAL A 40 0.08 0.33 -4.09
CA VAL A 40 -0.80 1.46 -4.35
C VAL A 40 -0.40 2.63 -3.45
N THR A 41 0.13 3.68 -4.05
CA THR A 41 0.39 4.93 -3.33
C THR A 41 -0.87 5.79 -3.33
N TYR A 42 -1.19 6.42 -2.19
CA TYR A 42 -2.29 7.36 -2.08
C TYR A 42 -1.87 8.57 -1.24
N ARG A 43 -2.59 9.67 -1.43
CA ARG A 43 -2.15 10.98 -0.96
C ARG A 43 -2.19 11.12 0.57
N HIS A 44 -3.38 11.04 1.17
CA HIS A 44 -3.59 11.18 2.61
C HIS A 44 -5.04 10.84 2.99
N ARG A 45 -5.31 10.69 4.28
CA ARG A 45 -6.63 10.37 4.85
C ARG A 45 -7.78 11.29 4.42
N ASN A 46 -7.54 12.59 4.26
CA ASN A 46 -8.58 13.59 3.93
C ASN A 46 -8.99 13.60 2.45
N CYS A 47 -8.52 12.61 1.67
CA CYS A 47 -8.86 12.47 0.26
C CYS A 47 -10.05 11.52 0.12
N GLY A 48 -11.27 12.06 -0.04
CA GLY A 48 -12.49 11.25 -0.19
C GLY A 48 -12.38 10.21 -1.32
N LYS A 49 -11.85 10.61 -2.47
CA LYS A 49 -11.59 9.71 -3.61
C LYS A 49 -10.58 8.60 -3.29
N CYS A 50 -9.60 8.87 -2.43
CA CYS A 50 -8.62 7.86 -2.03
C CYS A 50 -9.29 6.80 -1.15
N THR A 51 -10.14 7.22 -0.20
CA THR A 51 -10.94 6.31 0.63
C THR A 51 -11.88 5.45 -0.21
N GLU A 52 -12.63 6.07 -1.13
CA GLU A 52 -13.50 5.34 -2.05
C GLU A 52 -12.73 4.33 -2.90
N HIS A 53 -11.57 4.74 -3.43
CA HIS A 53 -10.72 3.86 -4.23
C HIS A 53 -10.22 2.65 -3.43
N LEU A 54 -9.72 2.85 -2.21
CA LEU A 54 -9.22 1.77 -1.34
C LEU A 54 -10.35 0.79 -0.96
N ASN A 55 -11.54 1.29 -0.61
CA ASN A 55 -12.69 0.44 -0.32
C ASN A 55 -13.14 -0.35 -1.56
N ASN A 56 -13.13 0.26 -2.75
CA ASN A 56 -13.42 -0.46 -3.99
C ASN A 56 -12.37 -1.51 -4.31
N LEU A 57 -11.09 -1.22 -4.06
CA LEU A 57 -10.00 -2.15 -4.27
C LEU A 57 -10.10 -3.38 -3.35
N SER A 58 -10.62 -3.20 -2.13
CA SER A 58 -10.85 -4.30 -1.18
C SER A 58 -11.78 -5.38 -1.74
N LYS A 59 -12.75 -5.00 -2.58
CA LYS A 59 -13.67 -5.92 -3.27
C LYS A 59 -12.96 -6.82 -4.29
N PHE A 60 -11.78 -6.43 -4.76
CA PHE A 60 -10.98 -7.21 -5.72
C PHE A 60 -9.86 -8.01 -5.08
N ARG A 61 -9.57 -7.84 -3.78
CA ARG A 61 -8.44 -8.51 -3.11
C ARG A 61 -8.40 -10.01 -3.36
N GLN A 62 -9.52 -10.71 -3.18
CA GLN A 62 -9.55 -12.16 -3.40
C GLN A 62 -9.20 -12.52 -4.85
N ARG A 63 -9.78 -11.81 -5.82
CA ARG A 63 -9.51 -12.04 -7.24
C ARG A 63 -8.05 -11.78 -7.61
N LEU A 64 -7.39 -10.83 -6.93
CA LEU A 64 -5.96 -10.57 -7.10
C LEU A 64 -5.12 -11.71 -6.50
N LEU A 65 -5.47 -12.18 -5.30
CA LEU A 65 -4.81 -13.31 -4.67
C LEU A 65 -4.95 -14.61 -5.48
N ASP A 66 -6.14 -14.86 -6.06
CA ASP A 66 -6.40 -16.02 -6.92
C ASP A 66 -5.48 -16.07 -8.15
N ILE A 67 -4.96 -14.90 -8.58
CA ILE A 67 -3.98 -14.78 -9.67
C ILE A 67 -2.56 -14.49 -9.17
N ASN A 68 -2.26 -14.78 -7.90
CA ASN A 68 -0.96 -14.62 -7.24
C ASN A 68 -0.45 -13.17 -7.17
N ILE A 69 -1.36 -12.21 -7.05
CA ILE A 69 -1.05 -10.79 -6.81
C ILE A 69 -1.48 -10.41 -5.40
N ASP A 70 -0.53 -9.99 -4.59
CA ASP A 70 -0.78 -9.37 -3.29
C ASP A 70 -0.84 -7.84 -3.42
N LEU A 71 -1.38 -7.19 -2.41
CA LEU A 71 -1.71 -5.78 -2.42
C LEU A 71 -1.26 -5.12 -1.13
N ALA A 72 -0.47 -4.05 -1.27
CA ALA A 72 -0.12 -3.12 -0.20
C ALA A 72 -0.49 -1.69 -0.62
N ALA A 73 -1.09 -0.94 0.31
CA ALA A 73 -1.34 0.48 0.12
C ALA A 73 -0.49 1.32 1.07
N VAL A 74 0.04 2.44 0.60
CA VAL A 74 0.94 3.30 1.38
C VAL A 74 0.68 4.78 1.13
N SER A 75 0.81 5.60 2.17
CA SER A 75 0.78 7.07 2.07
C SER A 75 2.01 7.75 2.66
N CYS A 76 2.17 9.04 2.36
CA CYS A 76 3.17 9.92 2.99
C CYS A 76 2.72 10.46 4.37
N GLY A 77 1.62 9.97 4.93
CA GLY A 77 1.09 10.44 6.22
C GLY A 77 1.92 9.94 7.41
N SER A 78 1.52 10.37 8.62
CA SER A 78 2.05 9.83 9.87
C SER A 78 1.30 8.58 10.33
N LYS A 79 1.75 7.98 11.44
CA LYS A 79 1.04 6.89 12.12
C LYS A 79 -0.37 7.32 12.54
N GLU A 80 -0.50 8.51 13.11
CA GLU A 80 -1.79 9.07 13.55
C GLU A 80 -2.72 9.25 12.35
N ASP A 81 -2.19 9.66 11.20
CA ASP A 81 -2.95 9.79 9.97
C ASP A 81 -3.48 8.43 9.48
N LEU A 82 -2.64 7.39 9.54
CA LEU A 82 -3.03 6.03 9.19
C LEU A 82 -4.11 5.52 10.15
N GLN A 83 -3.92 5.69 11.47
CA GLN A 83 -4.88 5.24 12.47
C GLN A 83 -6.25 5.93 12.32
N ASP A 84 -6.28 7.24 12.10
CA ASP A 84 -7.52 7.97 11.79
C ASP A 84 -8.15 7.47 10.48
N HIS A 85 -7.35 7.22 9.44
CA HIS A 85 -7.88 6.75 8.16
C HIS A 85 -8.51 5.35 8.27
N LEU A 86 -7.90 4.45 9.03
CA LEU A 86 -8.43 3.09 9.26
C LEU A 86 -9.83 3.11 9.88
N THR A 87 -10.19 4.12 10.67
CA THR A 87 -11.56 4.26 11.24
C THR A 87 -12.64 4.51 10.19
N ARG A 88 -12.25 4.90 8.97
CA ARG A 88 -13.15 5.27 7.85
C ARG A 88 -13.05 4.30 6.68
N LEU A 89 -12.23 3.26 6.80
CA LEU A 89 -11.94 2.30 5.75
C LEU A 89 -12.56 0.94 6.06
N GLU A 90 -13.08 0.31 5.01
CA GLU A 90 -13.54 -1.08 5.03
C GLU A 90 -12.62 -1.87 4.11
N VAL A 91 -11.39 -2.09 4.56
CA VAL A 91 -10.31 -2.70 3.79
C VAL A 91 -9.84 -4.01 4.42
N ASN A 92 -9.48 -4.96 3.57
CA ASN A 92 -9.02 -6.31 3.95
C ASN A 92 -7.55 -6.56 3.58
N PHE A 93 -6.79 -5.50 3.29
CA PHE A 93 -5.38 -5.53 2.91
C PHE A 93 -4.55 -4.58 3.79
N PRO A 94 -3.24 -4.78 3.91
CA PRO A 94 -2.39 -3.96 4.78
C PRO A 94 -2.21 -2.54 4.23
N LEU A 95 -2.25 -1.57 5.14
CA LEU A 95 -1.93 -0.18 4.89
C LEU A 95 -0.67 0.24 5.66
N TYR A 96 0.13 1.07 5.02
CA TYR A 96 1.43 1.55 5.53
C TYR A 96 1.54 3.07 5.43
N TYR A 97 2.53 3.64 6.12
CA TYR A 97 2.87 5.06 6.06
C TYR A 97 4.38 5.32 6.00
N GLY A 98 4.76 6.59 5.83
CA GLY A 98 6.15 7.03 5.86
C GLY A 98 6.87 6.92 4.52
N LEU A 99 6.14 7.01 3.41
CA LEU A 99 6.71 7.10 2.06
C LEU A 99 7.35 8.47 1.77
#